data_AF-A0A959EZU6-F1
#
_entry.id   AF-A0A959EZU6-F1
#
_cell.length_a   1.000
_cell.length_b   1.000
_cell.length_c   1.000
_cell.angle_alpha   90.00
_cell.angle_beta   90.00
_cell.angle_gamma   90.00
#
_symmetry.space_group_name_H-M   'P 1'
#
loop_
_entity.id
_entity.type
_entity.pdbx_description
1 polymer ?
#
loop_
_entity_poly.entity_id
_entity_poly.type
_entity_poly.pdbx_seq_one_letter_code
_entity_poly.pdbx_strand_id
1 'polypeptide(L)'
;NENTNPPFVNAGSPQELTCTVSAVILDGSSSSGGPNFSYQWTTPNGNILSGANTPAPLVNEPGTYTLTITNLTNGCTASASTNVTVDSAVPMANAGPDMEINCISTMVSLNGTASSTGSSYTYLWTTVDGNIVSGATTQGPLVNAPGTYVLTVSNNDNGCTATSTAVVLDNTQIPQIVIAQPDEVNCYDPVVTIDASGSSSGSQFNYTWTTTNGHFVSGQFTLTPTVDAGGAYTLIIANLENFCNNTMTVIVPEDINNPNVTIAAPATVNCYNSQVTLNAGGTDTGPTFEYTWTTPDGNIVSGGNGLNPVVNSGGTYELTVLNTANNCSTTMPVTVNEDTAPPPLQIAEPGSLNCAVSDLQIQATAGGLGNLDISWTTPDGNIVSGGSSLTPTVDAPGAYNLAVTNLDNGCSDQQSTAVVQDVQQPLADAGPVDVINCYQSTVNLDGSGSDSGPNFSYQWSTTNGNIVSGANSAVAVADAPGDYVLLVVNQDNHCESTAAVSMTQDIAPPLADAGGDLVLGCASPTIVLDGTGSSTGPGIAYNWSTADGNIVNGQTSNNPAVDAGGTYLLTVINTVNGCESTDQVGVVEDFALPQADAG
;
A
#
# COMPACT_ATOMS: atom_id res chain seq x y z
N ASN A 1 39.61 92.07 -130.68
CA ASN A 1 39.08 90.81 -130.12
C ASN A 1 39.13 90.90 -128.61
N GLU A 2 37.98 91.14 -127.96
CA GLU A 2 37.87 90.99 -126.51
C GLU A 2 37.60 89.52 -126.18
N ASN A 3 38.36 88.95 -125.23
CA ASN A 3 38.17 87.58 -124.77
C ASN A 3 37.00 87.53 -123.77
N THR A 4 35.85 87.03 -124.20
CA THR A 4 34.62 86.96 -123.40
C THR A 4 34.38 85.60 -122.74
N ASN A 5 35.38 84.72 -122.69
CA ASN A 5 35.18 83.39 -122.11
C ASN A 5 35.02 83.47 -120.57
N PRO A 6 33.89 83.01 -119.99
CA PRO A 6 33.71 83.00 -118.54
C PRO A 6 34.63 81.97 -117.87
N PRO A 7 34.96 82.17 -116.57
CA PRO A 7 35.65 81.14 -115.80
C PRO A 7 34.78 79.88 -115.65
N PHE A 8 35.42 78.72 -115.61
CA PHE A 8 34.77 77.48 -115.14
C PHE A 8 34.70 77.47 -113.62
N VAL A 9 33.56 77.13 -113.04
CA VAL A 9 33.34 77.10 -111.59
C VAL A 9 32.71 75.77 -111.19
N ASN A 10 33.31 75.12 -110.20
CA ASN A 10 32.82 73.92 -109.55
C ASN A 10 32.91 74.13 -108.04
N ALA A 11 31.78 74.05 -107.34
CA ALA A 11 31.68 74.25 -105.89
C ALA A 11 31.93 72.95 -105.08
N GLY A 12 32.30 71.85 -105.73
CA GLY A 12 32.53 70.56 -105.11
C GLY A 12 31.24 69.75 -104.87
N SER A 13 31.39 68.55 -104.30
CA SER A 13 30.24 67.74 -103.90
C SER A 13 29.57 68.30 -102.65
N PRO A 14 28.29 67.97 -102.39
CA PRO A 14 27.66 68.22 -101.10
C PRO A 14 28.49 67.65 -99.95
N GLN A 15 28.46 68.32 -98.81
CA GLN A 15 29.10 67.88 -97.57
C GLN A 15 28.05 67.74 -96.48
N GLU A 16 28.37 67.02 -95.40
CA GLU A 16 27.46 66.80 -94.29
C GLU A 16 28.18 67.03 -92.95
N LEU A 17 27.50 67.76 -92.08
CA LEU A 17 27.88 67.92 -90.68
C LEU A 17 27.20 66.84 -89.86
N THR A 18 27.92 66.28 -88.90
CA THR A 18 27.41 65.22 -88.01
C THR A 18 27.74 65.55 -86.55
N CYS A 19 27.31 64.73 -85.58
CA CYS A 19 27.68 64.96 -84.18
C CYS A 19 29.19 64.89 -83.92
N THR A 20 29.96 64.27 -84.81
CA THR A 20 31.44 64.19 -84.72
C THR A 20 32.15 65.10 -85.71
N VAL A 21 31.46 65.59 -86.74
CA VAL A 21 31.99 66.50 -87.75
C VAL A 21 31.30 67.86 -87.63
N SER A 22 31.89 68.75 -86.83
CA SER A 22 31.34 70.09 -86.56
C SER A 22 31.69 71.14 -87.63
N ALA A 23 32.59 70.83 -88.56
CA ALA A 23 32.94 71.71 -89.67
C ALA A 23 33.51 70.88 -90.85
N VAL A 24 33.27 71.36 -92.07
CA VAL A 24 33.75 70.74 -93.32
C VAL A 24 34.44 71.78 -94.19
N ILE A 25 35.37 71.33 -95.02
CA ILE A 25 36.03 72.18 -96.01
C ILE A 25 35.32 71.96 -97.34
N LEU A 26 34.82 73.03 -97.98
CA LEU A 26 34.28 72.92 -99.34
C LEU A 26 35.42 72.90 -100.35
N ASP A 27 35.26 72.18 -101.45
CA ASP A 27 36.32 72.04 -102.47
C ASP A 27 35.96 72.76 -103.77
N GLY A 28 36.46 73.98 -103.90
CA GLY A 28 36.41 74.78 -105.14
C GLY A 28 37.66 74.64 -106.01
N SER A 29 38.62 73.77 -105.68
CA SER A 29 39.94 73.70 -106.32
C SER A 29 39.92 73.27 -107.78
N SER A 30 38.87 72.54 -108.20
CA SER A 30 38.64 72.14 -109.59
C SER A 30 38.09 73.26 -110.48
N SER A 31 37.94 74.48 -109.95
CA SER A 31 37.54 75.66 -110.72
C SER A 31 38.71 76.32 -111.44
N SER A 32 38.42 77.29 -112.32
CA SER A 32 39.47 78.13 -112.95
C SER A 32 40.30 78.84 -111.88
N GLY A 33 41.63 78.69 -111.93
CA GLY A 33 42.55 79.22 -110.92
C GLY A 33 43.83 79.83 -111.49
N GLY A 34 44.57 80.55 -110.65
CA GLY A 34 45.76 81.32 -111.01
C GLY A 34 45.67 82.79 -110.56
N PRO A 35 46.72 83.61 -110.78
CA PRO A 35 46.80 84.98 -110.25
C PRO A 35 45.74 85.94 -110.83
N ASN A 36 45.10 85.56 -111.93
CA ASN A 36 44.09 86.36 -112.63
C ASN A 36 42.65 86.01 -112.25
N PHE A 37 42.43 85.22 -111.20
CA PHE A 37 41.09 84.84 -110.75
C PHE A 37 40.89 85.16 -109.26
N SER A 38 39.75 85.74 -108.92
CA SER A 38 39.34 85.94 -107.51
C SER A 38 38.19 85.01 -107.15
N TYR A 39 38.28 84.39 -105.98
CA TYR A 39 37.25 83.51 -105.42
C TYR A 39 36.42 84.29 -104.40
N GLN A 40 35.11 84.04 -104.37
CA GLN A 40 34.23 84.56 -103.34
C GLN A 40 33.13 83.55 -103.04
N TRP A 41 33.13 83.02 -101.82
CA TRP A 41 32.06 82.20 -101.28
C TRP A 41 31.04 83.06 -100.54
N THR A 42 29.77 82.84 -100.85
CA THR A 42 28.64 83.44 -100.13
C THR A 42 27.64 82.36 -99.74
N THR A 43 26.86 82.61 -98.70
CA THR A 43 25.78 81.72 -98.29
C THR A 43 24.61 82.54 -97.75
N PRO A 44 23.35 82.19 -98.08
CA PRO A 44 22.18 82.90 -97.57
C PRO A 44 21.67 82.35 -96.23
N ASN A 45 22.05 81.12 -95.86
CA ASN A 45 21.45 80.36 -94.76
C ASN A 45 22.44 79.42 -94.05
N GLY A 46 23.75 79.65 -94.18
CA GLY A 46 24.80 78.95 -93.46
C GLY A 46 25.87 79.92 -92.94
N ASN A 47 27.03 79.40 -92.55
CA ASN A 47 28.13 80.17 -91.96
C ASN A 47 29.50 79.74 -92.50
N ILE A 48 30.30 80.72 -92.94
CA ILE A 48 31.67 80.53 -93.40
C ILE A 48 32.62 80.98 -92.28
N LEU A 49 33.32 80.03 -91.66
CA LEU A 49 34.27 80.30 -90.57
C LEU A 49 35.52 81.02 -91.06
N SER A 50 36.07 80.58 -92.19
CA SER A 50 37.30 81.16 -92.76
C SER A 50 37.47 80.79 -94.22
N GLY A 51 38.39 81.47 -94.92
CA GLY A 51 38.76 81.11 -96.28
C GLY A 51 37.73 81.46 -97.36
N ALA A 52 36.78 82.37 -97.08
CA ALA A 52 35.72 82.77 -98.02
C ALA A 52 36.23 83.25 -99.39
N ASN A 53 37.47 83.74 -99.46
CA ASN A 53 38.11 84.18 -100.72
C ASN A 53 39.16 83.19 -101.24
N THR A 54 39.06 81.91 -100.86
CA THR A 54 40.01 80.85 -101.24
C THR A 54 39.26 79.69 -101.91
N PRO A 55 39.98 78.79 -102.61
CA PRO A 55 39.36 77.58 -103.15
C PRO A 55 38.82 76.60 -102.10
N ALA A 56 39.16 76.77 -100.81
CA ALA A 56 38.84 75.82 -99.75
C ALA A 56 38.33 76.51 -98.47
N PRO A 57 37.11 77.08 -98.47
CA PRO A 57 36.55 77.70 -97.27
C PRO A 57 36.16 76.63 -96.24
N LEU A 58 36.33 76.97 -94.96
CA LEU A 58 35.85 76.16 -93.84
C LEU A 58 34.46 76.65 -93.44
N VAL A 59 33.50 75.73 -93.34
CA VAL A 59 32.09 76.02 -93.03
C VAL A 59 31.57 75.10 -91.92
N ASN A 60 30.65 75.58 -91.09
CA ASN A 60 30.18 74.84 -89.90
C ASN A 60 28.66 74.93 -89.64
N GLU A 61 27.89 75.46 -90.59
CA GLU A 61 26.42 75.42 -90.53
C GLU A 61 25.85 74.83 -91.81
N PRO A 62 24.72 74.10 -91.72
CA PRO A 62 24.02 73.62 -92.91
C PRO A 62 23.53 74.82 -93.73
N GLY A 63 23.53 74.70 -95.05
CA GLY A 63 23.14 75.78 -95.95
C GLY A 63 23.61 75.57 -97.38
N THR A 64 23.18 76.45 -98.28
CA THR A 64 23.67 76.47 -99.66
C THR A 64 24.82 77.45 -99.78
N TYR A 65 25.98 76.99 -100.26
CA TYR A 65 27.19 77.80 -100.41
C TYR A 65 27.48 78.00 -101.89
N THR A 66 27.53 79.27 -102.31
CA THR A 66 27.74 79.66 -103.70
C THR A 66 29.14 80.21 -103.87
N LEU A 67 29.94 79.54 -104.69
CA LEU A 67 31.24 80.04 -105.16
C LEU A 67 31.01 80.91 -106.39
N THR A 68 31.47 82.16 -106.34
CA THR A 68 31.59 83.05 -107.49
C THR A 68 33.05 83.25 -107.82
N ILE A 69 33.43 83.04 -109.08
CA ILE A 69 34.78 83.33 -109.58
C ILE A 69 34.70 84.47 -110.58
N THR A 70 35.58 85.45 -110.42
CA THR A 70 35.76 86.56 -111.36
C THR A 70 37.12 86.44 -112.02
N ASN A 71 37.14 86.46 -113.35
CA ASN A 71 38.37 86.61 -114.11
C ASN A 71 38.77 88.09 -114.12
N LEU A 72 39.87 88.43 -113.47
CA LEU A 72 40.36 89.79 -113.29
C LEU A 72 40.88 90.42 -114.59
N THR A 73 41.15 89.61 -115.63
CA THR A 73 41.64 90.10 -116.92
C THR A 73 40.51 90.56 -117.84
N ASN A 74 39.33 89.94 -117.78
CA ASN A 74 38.19 90.28 -118.67
C ASN A 74 36.90 90.64 -117.93
N GLY A 75 36.87 90.58 -116.59
CA GLY A 75 35.72 90.93 -115.77
C GLY A 75 34.57 89.92 -115.78
N CYS A 76 34.68 88.80 -116.51
CA CYS A 76 33.61 87.81 -116.56
C CYS A 76 33.50 87.03 -115.24
N THR A 77 32.26 86.81 -114.80
CA THR A 77 31.94 86.04 -113.58
C THR A 77 31.15 84.79 -113.92
N ALA A 78 31.38 83.72 -113.17
CA ALA A 78 30.50 82.56 -113.13
C ALA A 78 30.35 82.08 -111.70
N SER A 79 29.28 81.31 -111.43
CA SER A 79 28.99 80.79 -110.09
C SER A 79 28.50 79.36 -110.12
N ALA A 80 28.84 78.60 -109.08
CA ALA A 80 28.28 77.28 -108.80
C ALA A 80 27.97 77.18 -107.31
N SER A 81 27.04 76.30 -106.94
CA SER A 81 26.64 76.10 -105.54
C SER A 81 26.80 74.64 -105.11
N THR A 82 27.15 74.44 -103.85
CA THR A 82 27.08 73.14 -103.16
C THR A 82 26.25 73.28 -101.88
N ASN A 83 25.72 72.16 -101.38
CA ASN A 83 24.93 72.15 -100.15
C ASN A 83 25.74 71.51 -99.03
N VAL A 84 25.63 72.09 -97.84
CA VAL A 84 26.02 71.45 -96.59
C VAL A 84 24.75 71.03 -95.87
N THR A 85 24.56 69.74 -95.62
CA THR A 85 23.47 69.22 -94.78
C THR A 85 23.96 69.01 -93.35
N VAL A 86 23.02 68.77 -92.44
CA VAL A 86 23.33 68.32 -91.07
C VAL A 86 22.52 67.08 -90.76
N ASP A 87 23.19 66.03 -90.30
CA ASP A 87 22.57 64.92 -89.61
C ASP A 87 23.02 64.94 -88.14
N SER A 88 22.14 65.47 -87.30
CA SER A 88 22.34 65.56 -85.84
C SER A 88 21.24 64.84 -85.07
N ALA A 89 20.55 63.88 -85.73
CA ALA A 89 19.51 63.10 -85.10
C ALA A 89 20.10 62.20 -84.01
N VAL A 90 19.88 62.56 -82.75
CA VAL A 90 20.30 61.76 -81.61
C VAL A 90 19.50 60.45 -81.53
N PRO A 91 20.14 59.32 -81.21
CA PRO A 91 19.40 58.10 -80.92
C PRO A 91 18.58 58.26 -79.63
N MET A 92 17.58 57.40 -79.45
CA MET A 92 16.89 57.21 -78.18
C MET A 92 17.61 56.13 -77.38
N ALA A 93 17.97 56.42 -76.13
CA ALA A 93 18.45 55.43 -75.17
C ALA A 93 17.39 55.23 -74.08
N ASN A 94 17.03 53.98 -73.80
CA ASN A 94 16.12 53.60 -72.73
C ASN A 94 16.62 52.32 -72.09
N ALA A 95 17.09 52.39 -70.84
CA ALA A 95 17.65 51.27 -70.10
C ALA A 95 16.59 50.34 -69.46
N GLY A 96 15.31 50.68 -69.57
CA GLY A 96 14.21 49.95 -68.93
C GLY A 96 13.98 50.37 -67.48
N PRO A 97 13.05 49.70 -66.77
CA PRO A 97 12.81 49.95 -65.35
C PRO A 97 13.95 49.42 -64.48
N ASP A 98 14.00 49.88 -63.24
CA ASP A 98 14.86 49.33 -62.20
C ASP A 98 14.46 47.88 -61.88
N MET A 99 15.44 47.07 -61.49
CA MET A 99 15.30 45.65 -61.19
C MET A 99 15.84 45.35 -59.78
N GLU A 100 15.55 44.17 -59.25
CA GLU A 100 16.10 43.72 -57.97
C GLU A 100 16.70 42.31 -58.09
N ILE A 101 17.74 42.06 -57.31
CA ILE A 101 18.26 40.72 -57.03
C ILE A 101 17.81 40.33 -55.62
N ASN A 102 17.32 39.10 -55.48
CA ASN A 102 16.85 38.56 -54.21
C ASN A 102 17.45 37.17 -53.96
N CYS A 103 17.06 36.49 -52.88
CA CYS A 103 17.72 35.24 -52.49
C CYS A 103 17.52 34.06 -53.46
N ILE A 104 16.55 34.14 -54.38
CA ILE A 104 16.33 33.11 -55.42
C ILE A 104 16.73 33.60 -56.81
N SER A 105 16.51 34.88 -57.11
CA SER A 105 16.81 35.51 -58.38
C SER A 105 18.14 36.24 -58.29
N THR A 106 19.23 35.49 -58.41
CA THR A 106 20.61 35.99 -58.29
C THR A 106 21.12 36.68 -59.57
N MET A 107 20.33 36.68 -60.64
CA MET A 107 20.65 37.32 -61.92
C MET A 107 19.40 37.92 -62.54
N VAL A 108 19.54 39.06 -63.21
CA VAL A 108 18.44 39.73 -63.93
C VAL A 108 18.90 40.17 -65.33
N SER A 109 17.99 40.20 -66.28
CA SER A 109 18.23 40.77 -67.62
C SER A 109 17.71 42.20 -67.66
N LEU A 110 18.58 43.17 -67.93
CA LEU A 110 18.14 44.55 -68.17
C LEU A 110 17.42 44.65 -69.53
N ASN A 111 16.66 45.72 -69.75
CA ASN A 111 15.80 45.85 -70.93
C ASN A 111 16.03 47.16 -71.69
N GLY A 112 16.91 47.09 -72.68
CA GLY A 112 17.22 48.16 -73.63
C GLY A 112 16.34 48.20 -74.89
N THR A 113 15.31 47.36 -75.00
CA THR A 113 14.56 47.17 -76.27
C THR A 113 13.76 48.39 -76.72
N ALA A 114 13.47 49.31 -75.82
CA ALA A 114 12.80 50.58 -76.11
C ALA A 114 13.77 51.69 -76.60
N SER A 115 15.01 51.34 -76.94
CA SER A 115 16.01 52.25 -77.54
C SER A 115 15.89 52.29 -79.07
N SER A 116 16.57 53.24 -79.72
CA SER A 116 16.71 53.26 -81.19
C SER A 116 17.27 51.93 -81.70
N THR A 117 16.63 51.36 -82.73
CA THR A 117 16.95 50.04 -83.28
C THR A 117 17.29 50.10 -84.77
N GLY A 118 18.13 49.18 -85.25
CA GLY A 118 18.52 49.08 -86.67
C GLY A 118 20.01 48.81 -86.82
N SER A 119 20.47 48.54 -88.04
CA SER A 119 21.89 48.27 -88.33
C SER A 119 22.81 49.46 -88.06
N SER A 120 22.26 50.67 -88.07
CA SER A 120 22.98 51.92 -87.80
C SER A 120 23.24 52.17 -86.32
N TYR A 121 22.66 51.39 -85.39
CA TYR A 121 22.78 51.64 -83.95
C TYR A 121 23.61 50.59 -83.24
N THR A 122 24.46 51.02 -82.30
CA THR A 122 25.22 50.15 -81.39
C THR A 122 24.88 50.45 -79.93
N TYR A 123 24.99 49.44 -79.09
CA TYR A 123 24.68 49.51 -77.66
C TYR A 123 25.95 49.22 -76.85
N LEU A 124 26.12 49.91 -75.73
CA LEU A 124 27.15 49.63 -74.76
C LEU A 124 26.63 49.86 -73.35
N TRP A 125 26.62 48.82 -72.55
CA TRP A 125 26.33 48.86 -71.13
C TRP A 125 27.61 48.95 -70.32
N THR A 126 27.62 49.85 -69.34
CA THR A 126 28.72 50.02 -68.38
C THR A 126 28.16 50.14 -66.97
N THR A 127 28.98 49.84 -65.97
CA THR A 127 28.62 49.99 -64.55
C THR A 127 29.88 50.29 -63.74
N VAL A 128 29.71 50.98 -62.61
CA VAL A 128 30.81 51.36 -61.70
C VAL A 128 30.82 50.54 -60.40
N ASP A 129 29.64 50.08 -59.98
CA ASP A 129 29.36 49.43 -58.70
C ASP A 129 28.64 48.07 -58.86
N GLY A 130 28.29 47.69 -60.10
CA GLY A 130 27.68 46.40 -60.43
C GLY A 130 28.61 45.46 -61.21
N ASN A 131 28.02 44.42 -61.81
CA ASN A 131 28.71 43.42 -62.62
C ASN A 131 27.85 42.93 -63.79
N ILE A 132 28.39 43.04 -65.01
CA ILE A 132 27.76 42.53 -66.23
C ILE A 132 28.33 41.15 -66.54
N VAL A 133 27.48 40.13 -66.48
CA VAL A 133 27.87 38.73 -66.74
C VAL A 133 28.05 38.50 -68.24
N SER A 134 27.13 39.01 -69.06
CA SER A 134 27.16 38.86 -70.51
C SER A 134 26.27 39.88 -71.21
N GLY A 135 26.43 40.02 -72.54
CA GLY A 135 25.53 40.84 -73.36
C GLY A 135 25.73 42.36 -73.23
N ALA A 136 26.90 42.83 -72.79
CA ALA A 136 27.19 44.26 -72.61
C ALA A 136 26.96 45.12 -73.87
N THR A 137 26.96 44.52 -75.06
CA THR A 137 26.69 45.20 -76.33
C THR A 137 25.35 44.84 -76.96
N THR A 138 24.42 44.27 -76.19
CA THR A 138 23.07 43.91 -76.64
C THR A 138 22.00 44.78 -75.97
N GLN A 139 20.75 44.65 -76.41
CA GLN A 139 19.61 45.29 -75.76
C GLN A 139 19.18 44.57 -74.46
N GLY A 140 19.83 43.47 -74.07
CA GLY A 140 19.47 42.72 -72.88
C GLY A 140 20.68 42.08 -72.22
N PRO A 141 21.54 42.87 -71.54
CA PRO A 141 22.65 42.32 -70.78
C PRO A 141 22.14 41.56 -69.56
N LEU A 142 22.82 40.47 -69.22
CA LEU A 142 22.59 39.72 -67.98
C LEU A 142 23.54 40.25 -66.90
N VAL A 143 22.99 40.57 -65.74
CA VAL A 143 23.73 41.15 -64.60
C VAL A 143 23.44 40.39 -63.31
N ASN A 144 24.39 40.36 -62.38
CA ASN A 144 24.30 39.55 -61.14
C ASN A 144 24.78 40.28 -59.87
N ALA A 145 24.93 41.60 -59.94
CA ALA A 145 25.29 42.41 -58.79
C ALA A 145 24.41 43.67 -58.74
N PRO A 146 24.04 44.14 -57.54
CA PRO A 146 23.40 45.44 -57.39
C PRO A 146 24.32 46.56 -57.88
N GLY A 147 23.75 47.66 -58.36
CA GLY A 147 24.50 48.80 -58.88
C GLY A 147 23.75 49.58 -59.95
N THR A 148 24.37 50.64 -60.44
CA THR A 148 23.82 51.48 -61.52
C THR A 148 24.42 51.06 -62.86
N TYR A 149 23.55 50.75 -63.83
CA TYR A 149 23.94 50.33 -65.18
C TYR A 149 23.56 51.41 -66.18
N VAL A 150 24.55 51.86 -66.96
CA VAL A 150 24.40 52.93 -67.95
C VAL A 150 24.42 52.31 -69.35
N LEU A 151 23.30 52.45 -70.07
CA LEU A 151 23.19 52.15 -71.49
C LEU A 151 23.61 53.37 -72.30
N THR A 152 24.58 53.20 -73.19
CA THR A 152 24.93 54.16 -74.25
C THR A 152 24.47 53.60 -75.59
N VAL A 153 23.70 54.39 -76.33
CA VAL A 153 23.28 54.06 -77.71
C VAL A 153 23.98 55.03 -78.65
N SER A 154 24.67 54.51 -79.66
CA SER A 154 25.38 55.30 -80.66
C SER A 154 24.78 55.08 -82.04
N ASN A 155 24.49 56.17 -82.76
CA ASN A 155 24.17 56.12 -84.18
C ASN A 155 25.49 56.18 -84.97
N ASN A 156 25.81 55.10 -85.67
CA ASN A 156 27.04 54.96 -86.44
C ASN A 156 27.04 55.77 -87.73
N ASP A 157 25.88 56.20 -88.23
CA ASP A 157 25.77 56.98 -89.47
C ASP A 157 26.18 58.45 -89.23
N ASN A 158 25.85 59.01 -88.07
CA ASN A 158 26.10 60.42 -87.73
C ASN A 158 26.95 60.65 -86.45
N GLY A 159 27.36 59.58 -85.77
CA GLY A 159 28.18 59.64 -84.56
C GLY A 159 27.48 60.19 -83.31
N CYS A 160 26.17 60.44 -83.36
CA CYS A 160 25.42 60.95 -82.20
C CYS A 160 25.21 59.84 -81.16
N THR A 161 25.27 60.19 -79.87
CA THR A 161 25.07 59.25 -78.77
C THR A 161 24.01 59.75 -77.79
N ALA A 162 23.33 58.82 -77.13
CA ALA A 162 22.42 59.09 -76.02
C ALA A 162 22.65 58.05 -74.91
N THR A 163 22.36 58.43 -73.67
CA THR A 163 22.52 57.55 -72.51
C THR A 163 21.25 57.45 -71.67
N SER A 164 21.08 56.31 -71.00
CA SER A 164 19.99 56.04 -70.06
C SER A 164 20.50 55.09 -68.97
N THR A 165 19.89 55.12 -67.79
CA THR A 165 20.34 54.34 -66.62
C THR A 165 19.23 53.47 -66.08
N ALA A 166 19.58 52.26 -65.62
CA ALA A 166 18.74 51.40 -64.81
C ALA A 166 19.51 50.99 -63.54
N VAL A 167 18.82 50.94 -62.40
CA VAL A 167 19.40 50.51 -61.12
C VAL A 167 18.99 49.06 -60.84
N VAL A 168 19.94 48.25 -60.39
CA VAL A 168 19.68 46.95 -59.80
C VAL A 168 19.85 47.07 -58.29
N LEU A 169 18.77 46.87 -57.54
CA LEU A 169 18.76 46.93 -56.08
C LEU A 169 19.10 45.57 -55.46
N ASP A 170 19.70 45.63 -54.27
CA ASP A 170 19.95 44.45 -53.44
C ASP A 170 18.78 44.23 -52.48
N ASN A 171 18.12 43.07 -52.61
CA ASN A 171 17.09 42.62 -51.70
C ASN A 171 17.44 41.22 -51.16
N THR A 172 18.68 41.02 -50.72
CA THR A 172 19.17 39.74 -50.19
C THR A 172 19.26 39.69 -48.66
N GLN A 173 18.63 40.64 -47.97
CA GLN A 173 18.63 40.66 -46.50
C GLN A 173 17.90 39.44 -45.93
N ILE A 174 18.65 38.59 -45.23
CA ILE A 174 18.09 37.43 -44.52
C ILE A 174 17.34 37.85 -43.25
N PRO A 175 16.31 37.08 -42.82
CA PRO A 175 15.65 37.29 -41.55
C PRO A 175 16.62 37.12 -40.36
N GLN A 176 16.51 37.97 -39.34
CA GLN A 176 17.21 37.83 -38.07
C GLN A 176 16.41 36.88 -37.17
N ILE A 177 17.10 35.95 -36.50
CA ILE A 177 16.51 35.09 -35.47
C ILE A 177 17.17 35.39 -34.13
N VAL A 178 16.34 35.61 -33.11
CA VAL A 178 16.75 35.78 -31.71
C VAL A 178 15.81 34.94 -30.86
N ILE A 179 16.36 33.93 -30.19
CA ILE A 179 15.62 33.04 -29.29
C ILE A 179 16.20 33.22 -27.88
N ALA A 180 15.35 33.55 -26.91
CA ALA A 180 15.73 33.61 -25.51
C ALA A 180 16.05 32.20 -24.98
N GLN A 181 16.83 32.12 -23.90
CA GLN A 181 17.07 30.84 -23.23
C GLN A 181 15.72 30.29 -22.72
N PRO A 182 15.27 29.09 -23.16
CA PRO A 182 14.01 28.52 -22.70
C PRO A 182 14.10 28.09 -21.24
N ASP A 183 12.97 28.14 -20.56
CA ASP A 183 12.78 27.51 -19.25
C ASP A 183 12.85 25.98 -19.37
N GLU A 184 13.11 25.33 -18.24
CA GLU A 184 13.19 23.88 -18.13
C GLU A 184 11.81 23.26 -17.95
N VAL A 185 11.50 22.21 -18.71
CA VAL A 185 10.32 21.39 -18.48
C VAL A 185 10.58 20.47 -17.28
N ASN A 186 9.77 20.58 -16.23
CA ASN A 186 9.86 19.72 -15.06
C ASN A 186 8.48 19.45 -14.46
N CYS A 187 8.41 18.74 -13.33
CA CYS A 187 7.11 18.40 -12.72
C CYS A 187 6.38 19.61 -12.09
N TYR A 188 7.06 20.74 -11.88
CA TYR A 188 6.43 22.00 -11.43
C TYR A 188 5.86 22.79 -12.61
N ASP A 189 6.64 22.91 -13.68
CA ASP A 189 6.26 23.60 -14.90
C ASP A 189 6.34 22.63 -16.10
N PRO A 190 5.28 21.82 -16.33
CA PRO A 190 5.30 20.81 -17.37
C PRO A 190 5.09 21.39 -18.78
N VAL A 191 4.83 22.71 -18.91
CA VAL A 191 4.60 23.36 -20.20
C VAL A 191 5.27 24.73 -20.22
N VAL A 192 6.31 24.88 -21.03
CA VAL A 192 7.07 26.13 -21.17
C VAL A 192 6.84 26.79 -22.54
N THR A 193 7.16 28.08 -22.63
CA THR A 193 7.09 28.85 -23.89
C THR A 193 8.50 29.15 -24.38
N ILE A 194 8.78 28.91 -25.66
CA ILE A 194 10.02 29.36 -26.29
C ILE A 194 9.82 30.78 -26.79
N ASP A 195 10.53 31.77 -26.25
CA ASP A 195 10.41 33.17 -26.68
C ASP A 195 11.41 33.50 -27.80
N ALA A 196 10.89 33.65 -29.02
CA ALA A 196 11.64 34.16 -30.18
C ALA A 196 11.14 35.53 -30.67
N SER A 197 10.43 36.29 -29.82
CA SER A 197 9.80 37.57 -30.17
C SER A 197 10.79 38.66 -30.61
N GLY A 198 12.08 38.52 -30.28
CA GLY A 198 13.17 39.38 -30.76
C GLY A 198 13.60 39.12 -32.21
N SER A 199 12.97 38.18 -32.91
CA SER A 199 13.26 37.84 -34.30
C SER A 199 12.57 38.80 -35.29
N SER A 200 12.98 38.74 -36.56
CA SER A 200 12.29 39.44 -37.66
C SER A 200 10.79 39.08 -37.67
N SER A 201 9.94 40.11 -37.71
CA SER A 201 8.49 39.95 -37.60
C SER A 201 7.71 40.86 -38.54
N GLY A 202 6.44 40.53 -38.78
CA GLY A 202 5.55 41.23 -39.72
C GLY A 202 4.83 40.28 -40.66
N SER A 203 3.94 40.83 -41.50
CA SER A 203 3.13 40.04 -42.45
C SER A 203 3.94 39.43 -43.59
N GLN A 204 5.13 39.96 -43.85
CA GLN A 204 6.07 39.47 -44.86
C GLN A 204 6.88 38.24 -44.41
N PHE A 205 6.75 37.79 -43.16
CA PHE A 205 7.49 36.64 -42.66
C PHE A 205 6.57 35.47 -42.33
N ASN A 206 6.99 34.27 -42.72
CA ASN A 206 6.42 33.01 -42.24
C ASN A 206 7.37 32.36 -41.23
N TYR A 207 6.80 31.84 -40.15
CA TYR A 207 7.52 31.10 -39.11
C TYR A 207 7.16 29.62 -39.20
N THR A 208 8.13 28.75 -39.00
CA THR A 208 7.90 27.31 -38.90
C THR A 208 8.89 26.72 -37.92
N TRP A 209 8.37 26.05 -36.90
CA TRP A 209 9.19 25.31 -35.96
C TRP A 209 9.21 23.81 -36.29
N THR A 210 10.38 23.18 -36.18
CA THR A 210 10.55 21.73 -36.18
C THR A 210 11.25 21.29 -34.89
N THR A 211 11.17 20.01 -34.53
CA THR A 211 11.80 19.51 -33.31
C THR A 211 12.43 18.14 -33.51
N THR A 212 13.49 17.85 -32.75
CA THR A 212 14.08 16.52 -32.58
C THR A 212 14.01 16.15 -31.11
N ASN A 213 13.34 15.03 -30.80
CA ASN A 213 13.06 14.55 -29.45
C ASN A 213 12.22 15.47 -28.55
N GLY A 214 11.61 16.53 -29.09
CA GLY A 214 10.63 17.35 -28.37
C GLY A 214 9.21 17.20 -28.88
N HIS A 215 8.29 17.93 -28.25
CA HIS A 215 6.86 17.97 -28.58
C HIS A 215 6.32 19.40 -28.54
N PHE A 216 5.36 19.72 -29.41
CA PHE A 216 4.68 21.01 -29.46
C PHE A 216 3.28 20.87 -28.91
N VAL A 217 2.91 21.71 -27.95
CA VAL A 217 1.53 21.85 -27.50
C VAL A 217 0.77 22.74 -28.48
N SER A 218 1.32 23.92 -28.81
CA SER A 218 0.71 24.85 -29.75
C SER A 218 1.70 25.92 -30.26
N GLY A 219 1.28 26.75 -31.23
CA GLY A 219 2.05 27.92 -31.66
C GLY A 219 3.23 27.61 -32.60
N GLN A 220 3.27 26.44 -33.24
CA GLN A 220 4.37 26.01 -34.14
C GLN A 220 4.63 26.95 -35.33
N PHE A 221 3.70 27.86 -35.64
CA PHE A 221 3.83 28.87 -36.70
C PHE A 221 3.88 30.31 -36.15
N THR A 222 4.27 30.49 -34.89
CA THR A 222 4.43 31.79 -34.25
C THR A 222 5.86 31.95 -33.69
N LEU A 223 6.20 33.14 -33.21
CA LEU A 223 7.47 33.40 -32.52
C LEU A 223 7.46 32.94 -31.05
N THR A 224 6.35 32.40 -30.56
CA THR A 224 6.20 31.98 -29.17
C THR A 224 5.46 30.64 -29.08
N PRO A 225 6.04 29.53 -29.59
CA PRO A 225 5.44 28.21 -29.45
C PRO A 225 5.48 27.75 -27.97
N THR A 226 4.54 26.88 -27.62
CA THR A 226 4.44 26.22 -26.31
C THR A 226 4.79 24.74 -26.45
N VAL A 227 5.54 24.22 -25.49
CA VAL A 227 6.15 22.88 -25.52
C VAL A 227 6.08 22.24 -24.14
N ASP A 228 6.01 20.93 -24.09
CA ASP A 228 5.83 20.11 -22.88
C ASP A 228 6.85 18.96 -22.78
N ALA A 229 7.92 19.04 -23.57
CA ALA A 229 9.02 18.09 -23.57
C ALA A 229 10.34 18.82 -23.83
N GLY A 230 11.43 18.28 -23.30
CA GLY A 230 12.78 18.72 -23.65
C GLY A 230 13.13 18.38 -25.09
N GLY A 231 14.23 18.94 -25.58
CA GLY A 231 14.75 18.59 -26.90
C GLY A 231 15.21 19.78 -27.72
N ALA A 232 15.56 19.52 -28.98
CA ALA A 232 16.08 20.52 -29.89
C ALA A 232 14.97 21.07 -30.78
N TYR A 233 14.66 22.37 -30.64
CA TYR A 233 13.63 23.08 -31.39
C TYR A 233 14.27 24.03 -32.40
N THR A 234 13.92 23.88 -33.68
CA THR A 234 14.50 24.66 -34.78
C THR A 234 13.46 25.59 -35.38
N LEU A 235 13.69 26.90 -35.27
CA LEU A 235 12.91 27.93 -35.93
C LEU A 235 13.44 28.18 -37.33
N ILE A 236 12.55 28.18 -38.31
CA ILE A 236 12.77 28.63 -39.68
C ILE A 236 11.94 29.90 -39.88
N ILE A 237 12.59 31.00 -40.25
CA ILE A 237 11.91 32.23 -40.69
C ILE A 237 12.18 32.42 -42.17
N ALA A 238 11.11 32.59 -42.96
CA ALA A 238 11.18 32.88 -44.38
C ALA A 238 10.53 34.25 -44.68
N ASN A 239 11.25 35.12 -45.38
CA ASN A 239 10.72 36.35 -45.93
C ASN A 239 10.03 36.05 -47.27
N LEU A 240 8.76 36.40 -47.38
CA LEU A 240 7.90 36.14 -48.54
C LEU A 240 8.10 37.15 -49.67
N GLU A 241 8.67 38.32 -49.39
CA GLU A 241 8.93 39.36 -50.40
C GLU A 241 10.24 39.09 -51.15
N ASN A 242 11.29 38.72 -50.42
CA ASN A 242 12.64 38.54 -51.00
C ASN A 242 13.14 37.08 -51.04
N PHE A 243 12.30 36.15 -50.58
CA PHE A 243 12.53 34.70 -50.58
C PHE A 243 13.74 34.24 -49.75
N CYS A 244 14.33 35.13 -48.95
CA CYS A 244 15.40 34.78 -48.03
C CYS A 244 14.85 34.03 -46.82
N ASN A 245 15.58 33.01 -46.36
CA ASN A 245 15.25 32.31 -45.13
C ASN A 245 16.47 32.20 -44.22
N ASN A 246 16.20 31.99 -42.94
CA ASN A 246 17.22 31.72 -41.93
C ASN A 246 16.67 30.67 -40.95
N THR A 247 17.56 29.96 -40.27
CA THR A 247 17.20 28.91 -39.31
C THR A 247 18.05 28.97 -38.06
N MET A 248 17.47 28.73 -36.89
CA MET A 248 18.20 28.63 -35.62
C MET A 248 17.61 27.54 -34.73
N THR A 249 18.47 26.78 -34.06
CA THR A 249 18.06 25.74 -33.10
C THR A 249 18.32 26.20 -31.67
N VAL A 250 17.37 25.93 -30.78
CA VAL A 250 17.49 26.10 -29.32
C VAL A 250 17.23 24.76 -28.63
N ILE A 251 17.85 24.53 -27.48
CA ILE A 251 17.59 23.36 -26.65
C ILE A 251 16.68 23.76 -25.49
N VAL A 252 15.56 23.07 -25.34
CA VAL A 252 14.71 23.13 -24.14
C VAL A 252 15.21 22.03 -23.21
N PRO A 253 15.72 22.38 -22.01
CA PRO A 253 16.11 21.39 -21.01
C PRO A 253 14.88 20.73 -20.39
N GLU A 254 15.05 19.51 -19.89
CA GLU A 254 14.00 18.75 -19.22
C GLU A 254 14.57 17.95 -18.05
N ASP A 255 13.91 18.05 -16.90
CA ASP A 255 14.13 17.19 -15.74
C ASP A 255 12.78 16.76 -15.15
N ILE A 256 12.30 15.62 -15.63
CA ILE A 256 11.09 14.96 -15.13
C ILE A 256 11.42 13.67 -14.38
N ASN A 257 12.66 13.54 -13.88
CA ASN A 257 13.08 12.33 -13.20
C ASN A 257 12.43 12.24 -11.83
N ASN A 258 11.56 11.24 -11.67
CA ASN A 258 10.99 10.88 -10.38
C ASN A 258 12.08 10.39 -9.42
N PRO A 259 11.99 10.72 -8.12
CA PRO A 259 12.85 10.12 -7.09
C PRO A 259 12.72 8.60 -7.07
N ASN A 260 13.84 7.89 -6.97
CA ASN A 260 13.87 6.47 -6.69
C ASN A 260 13.63 6.23 -5.19
N VAL A 261 12.67 5.38 -4.88
CA VAL A 261 12.29 5.03 -3.51
C VAL A 261 12.53 3.55 -3.30
N THR A 262 13.19 3.18 -2.21
CA THR A 262 13.39 1.77 -1.83
C THR A 262 13.28 1.64 -0.32
N ILE A 263 12.36 0.79 0.13
CA ILE A 263 12.12 0.51 1.54
C ILE A 263 12.43 -0.98 1.78
N ALA A 264 13.30 -1.27 2.75
CA ALA A 264 13.60 -2.64 3.15
C ALA A 264 12.41 -3.27 3.87
N ALA A 265 12.28 -4.60 3.79
CA ALA A 265 11.27 -5.34 4.54
C ALA A 265 11.41 -5.05 6.05
N PRO A 266 10.36 -4.53 6.72
CA PRO A 266 10.44 -4.18 8.13
C PRO A 266 10.37 -5.43 9.02
N ALA A 267 10.88 -5.30 10.24
CA ALA A 267 10.62 -6.27 11.28
C ALA A 267 9.16 -6.20 11.76
N THR A 268 8.65 -7.31 12.31
CA THR A 268 7.34 -7.37 12.96
C THR A 268 7.38 -6.68 14.32
N VAL A 269 6.36 -5.88 14.63
CA VAL A 269 6.14 -5.37 16.00
C VAL A 269 5.58 -6.51 16.84
N ASN A 270 6.23 -6.84 17.95
CA ASN A 270 5.80 -7.89 18.86
C ASN A 270 6.10 -7.52 20.32
N CYS A 271 5.85 -8.41 21.27
CA CYS A 271 6.05 -8.12 22.70
C CYS A 271 7.53 -7.98 23.10
N TYR A 272 8.48 -8.56 22.35
CA TYR A 272 9.91 -8.28 22.55
C TYR A 272 10.34 -6.93 21.99
N ASN A 273 9.86 -6.61 20.78
CA ASN A 273 10.19 -5.40 20.04
C ASN A 273 8.92 -4.58 19.84
N SER A 274 8.58 -3.80 20.86
CA SER A 274 7.41 -2.91 20.83
C SER A 274 7.57 -1.72 19.88
N GLN A 275 8.76 -1.52 19.33
CA GLN A 275 9.05 -0.54 18.30
C GLN A 275 9.99 -1.13 17.25
N VAL A 276 9.77 -0.77 15.99
CA VAL A 276 10.64 -1.12 14.87
C VAL A 276 11.03 0.15 14.11
N THR A 277 12.23 0.16 13.54
CA THR A 277 12.69 1.26 12.69
C THR A 277 12.54 0.83 11.23
N LEU A 278 11.79 1.59 10.44
CA LEU A 278 11.72 1.37 8.99
C LEU A 278 13.06 1.80 8.37
N ASN A 279 13.48 1.16 7.28
CA ASN A 279 14.73 1.49 6.62
C ASN A 279 14.48 1.78 5.14
N ALA A 280 14.53 3.06 4.78
CA ALA A 280 14.46 3.53 3.40
C ALA A 280 15.81 3.99 2.85
N GLY A 281 16.93 3.47 3.37
CA GLY A 281 18.28 3.90 3.00
C GLY A 281 18.70 3.64 1.55
N GLY A 282 17.91 2.87 0.77
CA GLY A 282 18.08 2.69 -0.67
C GLY A 282 17.39 3.75 -1.55
N THR A 283 16.72 4.73 -0.92
CA THR A 283 16.05 5.86 -1.58
C THR A 283 17.05 6.94 -1.97
N ASP A 284 16.73 7.75 -2.98
CA ASP A 284 17.54 8.90 -3.36
C ASP A 284 17.77 9.87 -2.19
N THR A 285 18.99 10.42 -2.13
CA THR A 285 19.42 11.29 -1.04
C THR A 285 20.12 12.55 -1.54
N GLY A 286 20.06 13.60 -0.73
CA GLY A 286 20.69 14.88 -1.05
C GLY A 286 19.92 16.05 -0.44
N PRO A 287 20.46 17.28 -0.59
CA PRO A 287 19.86 18.48 -0.02
C PRO A 287 18.55 18.90 -0.70
N THR A 288 18.24 18.33 -1.87
CA THR A 288 17.03 18.62 -2.65
C THR A 288 15.94 17.56 -2.45
N PHE A 289 16.14 16.56 -1.60
CA PHE A 289 15.13 15.53 -1.35
C PHE A 289 14.47 15.75 0.01
N GLU A 290 13.14 15.82 0.00
CA GLU A 290 12.31 15.86 1.20
C GLU A 290 11.56 14.54 1.37
N TYR A 291 11.46 14.06 2.61
CA TYR A 291 10.84 12.80 2.96
C TYR A 291 9.63 13.07 3.84
N THR A 292 8.52 12.39 3.59
CA THR A 292 7.33 12.44 4.45
C THR A 292 6.74 11.05 4.56
N TRP A 293 6.63 10.56 5.79
CA TRP A 293 5.92 9.33 6.09
C TRP A 293 4.50 9.61 6.57
N THR A 294 3.53 8.92 5.99
CA THR A 294 2.14 8.90 6.43
C THR A 294 1.67 7.48 6.70
N THR A 295 0.62 7.33 7.48
CA THR A 295 -0.01 6.01 7.71
C THR A 295 -1.50 6.19 7.97
N PRO A 296 -2.38 5.38 7.37
CA PRO A 296 -3.81 5.40 7.64
C PRO A 296 -4.22 4.55 8.85
N ASP A 297 -3.43 3.53 9.20
CA ASP A 297 -3.80 2.45 10.12
C ASP A 297 -2.67 2.02 11.08
N GLY A 298 -1.56 2.75 11.12
CA GLY A 298 -0.43 2.54 12.04
C GLY A 298 -0.13 3.77 12.91
N ASN A 299 1.08 3.82 13.49
CA ASN A 299 1.54 4.95 14.29
C ASN A 299 3.05 5.23 14.14
N ILE A 300 3.39 6.46 13.79
CA ILE A 300 4.77 6.94 13.68
C ILE A 300 5.16 7.62 14.99
N VAL A 301 6.14 7.04 15.69
CA VAL A 301 6.63 7.55 16.98
C VAL A 301 7.56 8.75 16.77
N SER A 302 8.48 8.65 15.80
CA SER A 302 9.45 9.70 15.49
C SER A 302 10.07 9.51 14.11
N GLY A 303 10.80 10.53 13.62
CA GLY A 303 11.58 10.42 12.38
C GLY A 303 10.77 10.40 11.09
N GLY A 304 9.49 10.80 11.12
CA GLY A 304 8.59 10.80 9.97
C GLY A 304 9.02 11.65 8.77
N ASN A 305 10.01 12.52 8.93
CA ASN A 305 10.60 13.32 7.84
C ASN A 305 12.00 12.86 7.44
N GLY A 306 12.36 11.61 7.76
CA GLY A 306 13.66 11.02 7.43
C GLY A 306 13.52 9.61 6.85
N LEU A 307 14.66 9.01 6.53
CA LEU A 307 14.71 7.66 5.92
C LEU A 307 14.55 6.52 6.93
N ASN A 308 14.60 6.82 8.23
CA ASN A 308 14.53 5.81 9.30
C ASN A 308 13.52 6.20 10.38
N PRO A 309 12.22 6.28 10.08
CA PRO A 309 11.21 6.54 11.10
C PRO A 309 11.07 5.35 12.05
N VAL A 310 10.71 5.64 13.29
CA VAL A 310 10.39 4.63 14.30
C VAL A 310 8.88 4.51 14.43
N VAL A 311 8.37 3.28 14.42
CA VAL A 311 6.95 2.95 14.46
C VAL A 311 6.69 1.89 15.54
N ASN A 312 5.47 1.85 16.09
CA ASN A 312 5.13 0.98 17.23
C ASN A 312 3.80 0.25 17.09
N SER A 313 3.22 0.21 15.89
CA SER A 313 2.01 -0.55 15.60
C SER A 313 2.09 -1.11 14.19
N GLY A 314 1.42 -2.23 13.94
CA GLY A 314 1.23 -2.74 12.59
C GLY A 314 0.43 -1.77 11.73
N GLY A 315 0.46 -1.98 10.42
CA GLY A 315 -0.26 -1.15 9.46
C GLY A 315 0.58 -0.85 8.22
N THR A 316 0.01 -0.05 7.34
CA THR A 316 0.65 0.39 6.11
C THR A 316 1.27 1.78 6.31
N TYR A 317 2.54 1.92 6.00
CA TYR A 317 3.29 3.17 6.08
C TYR A 317 3.67 3.58 4.67
N GLU A 318 3.36 4.82 4.29
CA GLU A 318 3.63 5.36 2.97
C GLU A 318 4.74 6.39 3.08
N LEU A 319 5.84 6.18 2.36
CA LEU A 319 6.90 7.17 2.19
C LEU A 319 6.66 7.93 0.89
N THR A 320 6.43 9.23 1.01
CA THR A 320 6.50 10.18 -0.10
C THR A 320 7.86 10.86 -0.10
N VAL A 321 8.52 10.83 -1.26
CA VAL A 321 9.80 11.50 -1.50
C VAL A 321 9.58 12.56 -2.57
N LEU A 322 9.93 13.80 -2.27
CA LEU A 322 9.84 14.95 -3.17
C LEU A 322 11.25 15.42 -3.53
N ASN A 323 11.57 15.50 -4.81
CA ASN A 323 12.76 16.24 -5.26
C ASN A 323 12.38 17.71 -5.46
N THR A 324 12.82 18.58 -4.57
CA THR A 324 12.51 20.02 -4.61
C THR A 324 13.22 20.77 -5.77
N ALA A 325 14.16 20.13 -6.48
CA ALA A 325 14.81 20.73 -7.63
C ALA A 325 13.92 20.70 -8.88
N ASN A 326 13.21 19.60 -9.10
CA ASN A 326 12.34 19.39 -10.27
C ASN A 326 10.85 19.22 -9.91
N ASN A 327 10.55 19.22 -8.61
CA ASN A 327 9.24 19.05 -7.98
C ASN A 327 8.55 17.71 -8.28
N CYS A 328 9.28 16.72 -8.76
CA CYS A 328 8.77 15.38 -8.98
C CYS A 328 8.72 14.60 -7.66
N SER A 329 7.66 13.82 -7.47
CA SER A 329 7.46 13.03 -6.25
C SER A 329 7.13 11.58 -6.54
N THR A 330 7.59 10.68 -5.67
CA THR A 330 7.26 9.25 -5.69
C THR A 330 6.74 8.84 -4.31
N THR A 331 5.66 8.06 -4.27
CA THR A 331 5.12 7.49 -3.02
C THR A 331 5.23 5.97 -3.06
N MET A 332 5.75 5.36 -2.00
CA MET A 332 5.91 3.92 -1.85
C MET A 332 5.31 3.44 -0.52
N PRO A 333 4.38 2.47 -0.52
CA PRO A 333 3.88 1.84 0.70
C PRO A 333 4.81 0.72 1.20
N VAL A 334 4.81 0.49 2.51
CA VAL A 334 5.38 -0.67 3.19
C VAL A 334 4.46 -1.13 4.31
N THR A 335 4.26 -2.44 4.48
CA THR A 335 3.44 -2.98 5.56
C THR A 335 4.31 -3.47 6.70
N VAL A 336 3.99 -3.03 7.92
CA VAL A 336 4.55 -3.56 9.17
C VAL A 336 3.53 -4.52 9.73
N ASN A 337 3.97 -5.76 9.97
CA ASN A 337 3.12 -6.76 10.64
C ASN A 337 3.16 -6.54 12.15
N GLU A 338 2.07 -6.88 12.83
CA GLU A 338 1.98 -6.87 14.28
C GLU A 338 1.60 -8.27 14.80
N ASP A 339 2.34 -8.74 15.79
CA ASP A 339 2.13 -10.01 16.49
C ASP A 339 2.28 -9.79 18.00
N THR A 340 1.26 -9.15 18.58
CA THR A 340 1.18 -8.74 19.99
C THR A 340 0.16 -9.56 20.78
N ALA A 341 -0.42 -10.59 20.15
CA ALA A 341 -1.41 -11.44 20.80
C ALA A 341 -0.71 -12.47 21.73
N PRO A 342 -1.09 -12.53 23.01
CA PRO A 342 -0.63 -13.60 23.89
C PRO A 342 -1.22 -14.96 23.46
N PRO A 343 -0.57 -16.09 23.81
CA PRO A 343 -1.11 -17.41 23.51
C PRO A 343 -2.44 -17.62 24.26
N PRO A 344 -3.54 -18.01 23.59
CA PRO A 344 -4.81 -18.24 24.26
C PRO A 344 -4.66 -19.38 25.27
N LEU A 345 -4.92 -19.06 26.54
CA LEU A 345 -4.73 -19.95 27.67
C LEU A 345 -6.07 -20.39 28.24
N GLN A 346 -6.23 -21.68 28.53
CA GLN A 346 -7.40 -22.23 29.22
C GLN A 346 -6.99 -23.32 30.20
N ILE A 347 -7.49 -23.26 31.43
CA ILE A 347 -7.36 -24.32 32.43
C ILE A 347 -8.71 -24.99 32.61
N ALA A 348 -8.78 -26.32 32.45
CA ALA A 348 -9.97 -27.10 32.77
C ALA A 348 -10.20 -27.12 34.29
N GLU A 349 -11.47 -27.16 34.71
CA GLU A 349 -11.82 -27.30 36.12
C GLU A 349 -11.21 -28.60 36.67
N PRO A 350 -10.27 -28.50 37.64
CA PRO A 350 -9.64 -29.69 38.20
C PRO A 350 -10.63 -30.44 39.10
N GLY A 351 -10.40 -31.75 39.27
CA GLY A 351 -11.10 -32.52 40.29
C GLY A 351 -10.76 -32.08 41.72
N SER A 352 -11.34 -32.75 42.70
CA SER A 352 -10.99 -32.59 44.11
C SER A 352 -10.11 -33.74 44.60
N LEU A 353 -9.22 -33.43 45.54
CA LEU A 353 -8.55 -34.46 46.34
C LEU A 353 -9.52 -35.00 47.38
N ASN A 354 -9.49 -36.31 47.62
CA ASN A 354 -10.37 -36.95 48.60
C ASN A 354 -9.70 -38.19 49.22
N CYS A 355 -10.42 -38.98 50.01
CA CYS A 355 -9.82 -40.13 50.69
C CYS A 355 -9.33 -41.25 49.75
N ALA A 356 -9.78 -41.28 48.49
CA ALA A 356 -9.33 -42.23 47.47
C ALA A 356 -8.35 -41.61 46.44
N VAL A 357 -8.44 -40.31 46.21
CA VAL A 357 -7.63 -39.55 45.24
C VAL A 357 -6.65 -38.67 46.01
N SER A 358 -5.41 -39.16 46.14
CA SER A 358 -4.33 -38.47 46.87
C SER A 358 -3.51 -37.52 46.00
N ASP A 359 -3.57 -37.66 44.68
CA ASP A 359 -3.03 -36.73 43.68
C ASP A 359 -3.94 -36.65 42.45
N LEU A 360 -3.84 -35.57 41.70
CA LEU A 360 -4.52 -35.43 40.41
C LEU A 360 -3.71 -34.58 39.43
N GLN A 361 -4.07 -34.63 38.15
CA GLN A 361 -3.49 -33.79 37.11
C GLN A 361 -4.41 -32.61 36.78
N ILE A 362 -3.87 -31.39 36.82
CA ILE A 362 -4.55 -30.22 36.27
C ILE A 362 -4.36 -30.26 34.75
N GLN A 363 -5.44 -30.09 33.97
CA GLN A 363 -5.36 -30.08 32.51
C GLN A 363 -5.48 -28.65 31.99
N ALA A 364 -4.46 -28.17 31.29
CA ALA A 364 -4.48 -26.88 30.61
C ALA A 364 -4.30 -27.05 29.10
N THR A 365 -4.76 -26.07 28.34
CA THR A 365 -4.47 -25.93 26.91
C THR A 365 -3.94 -24.53 26.65
N ALA A 366 -2.90 -24.45 25.82
CA ALA A 366 -2.37 -23.20 25.29
C ALA A 366 -2.39 -23.31 23.76
N GLY A 367 -3.10 -22.40 23.10
CA GLY A 367 -3.14 -22.34 21.63
C GLY A 367 -1.98 -21.53 21.07
N GLY A 368 -1.71 -21.71 19.78
CA GLY A 368 -0.58 -21.12 19.05
C GLY A 368 0.45 -22.16 18.64
N LEU A 369 0.92 -22.10 17.39
CA LEU A 369 1.88 -23.04 16.79
C LEU A 369 3.35 -22.70 17.15
N GLY A 370 3.59 -22.14 18.34
CA GLY A 370 4.88 -21.56 18.72
C GLY A 370 5.66 -22.34 19.77
N ASN A 371 6.92 -21.94 19.98
CA ASN A 371 7.73 -22.42 21.08
C ASN A 371 7.26 -21.76 22.38
N LEU A 372 6.65 -22.51 23.30
CA LEU A 372 6.07 -21.97 24.53
C LEU A 372 6.99 -22.22 25.73
N ASP A 373 7.16 -21.21 26.58
CA ASP A 373 7.69 -21.35 27.94
C ASP A 373 6.52 -21.45 28.92
N ILE A 374 6.48 -22.51 29.73
CA ILE A 374 5.37 -22.87 30.59
C ILE A 374 5.88 -22.95 32.02
N SER A 375 5.20 -22.27 32.95
CA SER A 375 5.55 -22.27 34.36
C SER A 375 4.31 -22.29 35.26
N TRP A 376 4.24 -23.30 36.13
CA TRP A 376 3.29 -23.36 37.22
C TRP A 376 3.94 -22.90 38.52
N THR A 377 3.22 -22.08 39.28
CA THR A 377 3.57 -21.65 40.63
C THR A 377 2.38 -21.82 41.55
N THR A 378 2.63 -22.03 42.84
CA THR A 378 1.57 -22.15 43.85
C THR A 378 2.02 -21.46 45.14
N PRO A 379 1.18 -20.64 45.79
CA PRO A 379 1.51 -20.01 47.06
C PRO A 379 1.22 -20.91 48.28
N ASP A 380 0.28 -21.85 48.16
CA ASP A 380 -0.32 -22.60 49.26
C ASP A 380 -0.60 -24.09 48.96
N GLY A 381 -0.34 -24.55 47.74
CA GLY A 381 -0.42 -25.96 47.33
C GLY A 381 0.95 -26.63 47.15
N ASN A 382 0.98 -27.74 46.40
CA ASN A 382 2.20 -28.49 46.10
C ASN A 382 2.16 -29.10 44.69
N ILE A 383 3.24 -28.92 43.92
CA ILE A 383 3.41 -29.47 42.58
C ILE A 383 4.39 -30.64 42.67
N VAL A 384 3.88 -31.85 42.47
CA VAL A 384 4.67 -33.08 42.54
C VAL A 384 5.59 -33.21 41.32
N SER A 385 5.06 -32.92 40.13
CA SER A 385 5.81 -32.99 38.87
C SER A 385 5.11 -32.21 37.75
N GLY A 386 5.80 -32.00 36.63
CA GLY A 386 5.19 -31.37 35.46
C GLY A 386 4.96 -29.86 35.58
N GLY A 387 5.67 -29.17 36.48
CA GLY A 387 5.54 -27.71 36.68
C GLY A 387 5.88 -26.84 35.45
N SER A 388 6.45 -27.44 34.39
CA SER A 388 6.66 -26.80 33.09
C SER A 388 5.92 -27.51 31.94
N SER A 389 4.81 -28.18 32.28
CA SER A 389 3.93 -28.90 31.36
C SER A 389 2.52 -28.32 31.43
N LEU A 390 1.71 -28.55 30.40
CA LEU A 390 0.26 -28.26 30.44
C LEU A 390 -0.53 -29.24 31.34
N THR A 391 0.14 -30.25 31.89
CA THR A 391 -0.46 -31.29 32.72
C THR A 391 0.33 -31.55 34.03
N PRO A 392 0.46 -30.56 34.94
CA PRO A 392 1.15 -30.79 36.21
C PRO A 392 0.35 -31.73 37.11
N THR A 393 1.07 -32.52 37.92
CA THR A 393 0.49 -33.36 38.98
C THR A 393 0.63 -32.66 40.32
N VAL A 394 -0.46 -32.64 41.10
CA VAL A 394 -0.58 -31.93 42.37
C VAL A 394 -1.26 -32.81 43.43
N ASP A 395 -0.87 -32.66 44.69
CA ASP A 395 -1.30 -33.51 45.83
C ASP A 395 -1.76 -32.71 47.07
N ALA A 396 -1.84 -31.38 46.96
CA ALA A 396 -2.32 -30.51 48.03
C ALA A 396 -3.41 -29.55 47.53
N PRO A 397 -4.42 -29.21 48.36
CA PRO A 397 -5.34 -28.13 48.03
C PRO A 397 -4.60 -26.79 48.01
N GLY A 398 -5.07 -25.86 47.18
CA GLY A 398 -4.46 -24.53 47.04
C GLY A 398 -4.72 -23.90 45.67
N ALA A 399 -4.22 -22.69 45.48
CA ALA A 399 -4.24 -21.99 44.21
C ALA A 399 -3.03 -22.38 43.35
N TYR A 400 -3.25 -22.66 42.07
CA TYR A 400 -2.23 -22.99 41.10
C TYR A 400 -2.28 -21.98 39.95
N ASN A 401 -1.19 -21.24 39.79
CA ASN A 401 -1.04 -20.19 38.79
C ASN A 401 -0.20 -20.70 37.63
N LEU A 402 -0.77 -20.70 36.42
CA LEU A 402 -0.10 -21.01 35.18
C LEU A 402 0.28 -19.71 34.48
N ALA A 403 1.56 -19.56 34.15
CA ALA A 403 2.08 -18.56 33.23
C ALA A 403 2.58 -19.25 31.96
N VAL A 404 2.15 -18.75 30.79
CA VAL A 404 2.60 -19.23 29.48
C VAL A 404 3.11 -18.06 28.67
N THR A 405 4.33 -18.16 28.15
CA THR A 405 4.96 -17.15 27.27
C THR A 405 5.24 -17.77 25.92
N ASN A 406 4.79 -17.11 24.84
CA ASN A 406 5.19 -17.49 23.49
C ASN A 406 6.58 -16.92 23.21
N LEU A 407 7.57 -17.79 23.00
CA LEU A 407 8.96 -17.39 22.79
C LEU A 407 9.23 -16.81 21.39
N ASP A 408 8.30 -16.93 20.44
CA ASP A 408 8.44 -16.37 19.10
C ASP A 408 8.07 -14.87 19.06
N ASN A 409 7.06 -14.46 19.83
CA ASN A 409 6.58 -13.07 19.87
C ASN A 409 6.80 -12.38 21.24
N GLY A 410 7.15 -13.12 22.28
CA GLY A 410 7.44 -12.63 23.64
C GLY A 410 6.20 -12.36 24.49
N CYS A 411 5.00 -12.64 23.99
CA CYS A 411 3.76 -12.33 24.67
C CYS A 411 3.39 -13.42 25.68
N SER A 412 2.93 -13.02 26.86
CA SER A 412 2.59 -13.93 27.95
C SER A 412 1.15 -13.78 28.42
N ASP A 413 0.52 -14.89 28.81
CA ASP A 413 -0.76 -14.91 29.51
C ASP A 413 -0.62 -15.65 30.85
N GLN A 414 -1.51 -15.34 31.80
CA GLN A 414 -1.56 -16.00 33.10
C GLN A 414 -2.99 -16.33 33.52
N GLN A 415 -3.18 -17.53 34.07
CA GLN A 415 -4.46 -17.96 34.62
C GLN A 415 -4.25 -18.74 35.92
N SER A 416 -5.21 -18.64 36.84
CA SER A 416 -5.20 -19.36 38.10
C SER A 416 -6.37 -20.34 38.16
N THR A 417 -6.16 -21.51 38.78
CA THR A 417 -7.22 -22.43 39.21
C THR A 417 -7.00 -22.84 40.65
N ALA A 418 -8.04 -23.36 41.31
CA ALA A 418 -7.94 -23.85 42.68
C ALA A 418 -8.20 -25.35 42.70
N VAL A 419 -7.33 -26.10 43.39
CA VAL A 419 -7.61 -27.49 43.77
C VAL A 419 -8.16 -27.48 45.18
N VAL A 420 -9.30 -28.12 45.35
CA VAL A 420 -9.96 -28.28 46.65
C VAL A 420 -9.76 -29.71 47.15
N GLN A 421 -9.88 -29.89 48.46
CA GLN A 421 -9.79 -31.19 49.09
C GLN A 421 -11.01 -31.41 50.00
N ASP A 422 -11.60 -32.59 49.91
CA ASP A 422 -12.62 -33.09 50.84
C ASP A 422 -12.16 -34.41 51.44
N VAL A 423 -11.66 -34.34 52.66
CA VAL A 423 -11.21 -35.50 53.45
C VAL A 423 -12.00 -35.62 54.76
N GLN A 424 -13.21 -35.04 54.81
CA GLN A 424 -14.05 -35.12 55.99
C GLN A 424 -14.56 -36.55 56.15
N GLN A 425 -14.13 -37.23 57.20
CA GLN A 425 -14.63 -38.55 57.55
C GLN A 425 -16.12 -38.49 57.92
N PRO A 426 -16.95 -39.46 57.51
CA PRO A 426 -18.32 -39.56 57.97
C PRO A 426 -18.38 -39.86 59.46
N LEU A 427 -19.46 -39.46 60.14
CA LEU A 427 -19.78 -39.96 61.47
C LEU A 427 -20.36 -41.37 61.38
N ALA A 428 -19.73 -42.32 62.07
CA ALA A 428 -20.29 -43.65 62.33
C ALA A 428 -20.72 -43.73 63.80
N ASP A 429 -21.96 -44.16 64.04
CA ASP A 429 -22.52 -44.43 65.36
C ASP A 429 -23.35 -45.71 65.28
N ALA A 430 -23.00 -46.71 66.08
CA ALA A 430 -23.65 -48.02 66.14
C ALA A 430 -24.78 -48.08 67.19
N GLY A 431 -25.02 -46.98 67.92
CA GLY A 431 -26.06 -46.85 68.92
C GLY A 431 -25.88 -47.78 70.14
N PRO A 432 -26.73 -47.64 71.16
CA PRO A 432 -26.89 -48.68 72.17
C PRO A 432 -27.60 -49.90 71.58
N VAL A 433 -27.29 -51.09 72.07
CA VAL A 433 -27.96 -52.35 71.70
C VAL A 433 -28.63 -52.97 72.91
N ASP A 434 -29.86 -53.48 72.72
CA ASP A 434 -30.54 -54.26 73.75
C ASP A 434 -29.95 -55.68 73.88
N VAL A 435 -30.29 -56.37 74.96
CA VAL A 435 -29.89 -57.76 75.20
C VAL A 435 -30.89 -58.74 74.63
N ILE A 436 -30.42 -59.85 74.06
CA ILE A 436 -31.28 -60.98 73.66
C ILE A 436 -31.75 -61.72 74.91
N ASN A 437 -33.04 -62.03 75.01
CA ASN A 437 -33.62 -62.77 76.13
C ASN A 437 -34.73 -63.73 75.64
N CYS A 438 -35.36 -64.48 76.55
CA CYS A 438 -36.39 -65.46 76.19
C CYS A 438 -37.70 -64.83 75.65
N TYR A 439 -37.95 -63.53 75.87
CA TYR A 439 -39.07 -62.79 75.24
C TYR A 439 -38.73 -62.22 73.86
N GLN A 440 -37.46 -61.86 73.64
CA GLN A 440 -36.98 -61.22 72.42
C GLN A 440 -35.77 -61.99 71.89
N SER A 441 -36.03 -62.87 70.91
CA SER A 441 -35.00 -63.65 70.23
C SER A 441 -34.25 -62.87 69.14
N THR A 442 -34.66 -61.63 68.84
CA THR A 442 -34.00 -60.74 67.88
C THR A 442 -33.99 -59.31 68.41
N VAL A 443 -32.90 -58.57 68.15
CA VAL A 443 -32.70 -57.17 68.53
C VAL A 443 -32.31 -56.35 67.31
N ASN A 444 -32.74 -55.08 67.27
CA ASN A 444 -32.33 -54.13 66.25
C ASN A 444 -31.00 -53.47 66.63
N LEU A 445 -30.06 -53.43 65.69
CA LEU A 445 -28.87 -52.62 65.73
C LEU A 445 -29.23 -51.25 65.13
N ASP A 446 -29.13 -50.19 65.94
CA ASP A 446 -29.55 -48.85 65.53
C ASP A 446 -28.36 -47.96 65.18
N GLY A 447 -28.05 -47.89 63.89
CA GLY A 447 -27.02 -47.00 63.35
C GLY A 447 -27.52 -45.62 62.94
N SER A 448 -28.75 -45.24 63.31
CA SER A 448 -29.38 -43.99 62.83
C SER A 448 -28.71 -42.70 63.33
N GLY A 449 -27.83 -42.78 64.34
CA GLY A 449 -26.97 -41.68 64.78
C GLY A 449 -25.81 -41.37 63.83
N SER A 450 -25.58 -42.21 62.82
CA SER A 450 -24.56 -41.99 61.78
C SER A 450 -24.96 -40.90 60.80
N ASP A 451 -23.97 -40.32 60.09
CA ASP A 451 -24.24 -39.41 58.98
C ASP A 451 -25.11 -40.11 57.93
N SER A 452 -26.13 -39.38 57.45
CA SER A 452 -27.19 -39.95 56.60
C SER A 452 -27.52 -39.07 55.40
N GLY A 453 -28.04 -39.70 54.35
CA GLY A 453 -28.33 -39.04 53.08
C GLY A 453 -28.14 -40.00 51.90
N PRO A 454 -28.42 -39.54 50.67
CA PRO A 454 -28.27 -40.36 49.46
C PRO A 454 -26.82 -40.78 49.18
N ASN A 455 -25.85 -40.06 49.73
CA ASN A 455 -24.43 -40.24 49.45
C ASN A 455 -23.70 -41.00 50.57
N PHE A 456 -24.42 -41.64 51.49
CA PHE A 456 -23.82 -42.49 52.53
C PHE A 456 -24.25 -43.93 52.33
N SER A 457 -23.32 -44.87 52.51
CA SER A 457 -23.60 -46.30 52.55
C SER A 457 -23.19 -46.91 53.88
N TYR A 458 -23.95 -47.90 54.30
CA TYR A 458 -23.79 -48.59 55.58
C TYR A 458 -23.45 -50.04 55.32
N GLN A 459 -22.58 -50.62 56.15
CA GLN A 459 -22.31 -52.04 56.16
C GLN A 459 -22.06 -52.52 57.59
N TRP A 460 -22.93 -53.39 58.08
CA TRP A 460 -22.75 -54.11 59.34
C TRP A 460 -21.96 -55.39 59.11
N SER A 461 -21.01 -55.63 59.99
CA SER A 461 -20.25 -56.87 60.10
C SER A 461 -20.27 -57.34 61.56
N THR A 462 -20.01 -58.63 61.78
CA THR A 462 -19.99 -59.17 63.15
C THR A 462 -18.88 -60.19 63.35
N THR A 463 -18.36 -60.24 64.57
CA THR A 463 -17.50 -61.33 65.05
C THR A 463 -18.26 -62.13 66.11
N ASN A 464 -18.47 -63.42 65.84
CA ASN A 464 -19.19 -64.37 66.71
C ASN A 464 -20.70 -64.12 66.91
N GLY A 465 -21.31 -63.16 66.21
CA GLY A 465 -22.77 -62.97 66.16
C GLY A 465 -23.38 -63.40 64.82
N ASN A 466 -24.64 -63.02 64.59
CA ASN A 466 -25.37 -63.23 63.34
C ASN A 466 -26.25 -62.01 63.00
N ILE A 467 -26.30 -61.63 61.72
CA ILE A 467 -27.14 -60.55 61.20
C ILE A 467 -28.21 -61.19 60.31
N VAL A 468 -29.47 -61.06 60.71
CA VAL A 468 -30.61 -61.69 60.04
C VAL A 468 -31.09 -60.87 58.85
N SER A 469 -31.06 -59.53 58.96
CA SER A 469 -31.47 -58.63 57.88
C SER A 469 -30.89 -57.23 58.07
N GLY A 470 -30.96 -56.40 57.02
CA GLY A 470 -30.56 -54.99 57.10
C GLY A 470 -29.05 -54.73 57.16
N ALA A 471 -28.21 -55.72 56.81
CA ALA A 471 -26.75 -55.59 56.90
C ALA A 471 -26.18 -54.38 56.12
N ASN A 472 -26.84 -53.90 55.06
CA ASN A 472 -26.41 -52.74 54.27
C ASN A 472 -27.32 -51.50 54.49
N SER A 473 -27.90 -51.38 55.68
CA SER A 473 -28.84 -50.32 56.06
C SER A 473 -28.39 -49.68 57.38
N ALA A 474 -28.85 -48.46 57.64
CA ALA A 474 -28.63 -47.78 58.92
C ALA A 474 -29.19 -48.59 60.11
N VAL A 475 -30.22 -49.41 59.88
CA VAL A 475 -30.77 -50.34 60.87
C VAL A 475 -30.60 -51.78 60.38
N ALA A 476 -30.02 -52.62 61.22
CA ALA A 476 -29.88 -54.07 61.01
C ALA A 476 -30.57 -54.85 62.13
N VAL A 477 -30.85 -56.13 61.89
CA VAL A 477 -31.47 -57.03 62.88
C VAL A 477 -30.52 -58.19 63.16
N ALA A 478 -30.31 -58.49 64.43
CA ALA A 478 -29.41 -59.55 64.91
C ALA A 478 -30.13 -60.49 65.90
N ASP A 479 -29.75 -61.76 65.92
CA ASP A 479 -30.38 -62.83 66.72
C ASP A 479 -29.39 -63.67 67.53
N ALA A 480 -28.12 -63.25 67.59
CA ALA A 480 -27.10 -63.91 68.40
C ALA A 480 -26.23 -62.85 69.12
N PRO A 481 -25.72 -63.15 70.34
CA PRO A 481 -24.76 -62.27 70.99
C PRO A 481 -23.46 -62.22 70.17
N GLY A 482 -22.77 -61.09 70.20
CA GLY A 482 -21.53 -60.89 69.44
C GLY A 482 -21.13 -59.41 69.36
N ASP A 483 -19.97 -59.17 68.76
CA ASP A 483 -19.51 -57.81 68.47
C ASP A 483 -19.94 -57.42 67.07
N TYR A 484 -20.65 -56.30 66.94
CA TYR A 484 -21.18 -55.78 65.69
C TYR A 484 -20.47 -54.47 65.35
N VAL A 485 -20.00 -54.35 64.12
CA VAL A 485 -19.29 -53.15 63.62
C VAL A 485 -20.05 -52.59 62.42
N LEU A 486 -20.46 -51.34 62.52
CA LEU A 486 -21.02 -50.54 61.44
C LEU A 486 -19.90 -49.77 60.73
N LEU A 487 -19.71 -50.02 59.45
CA LEU A 487 -18.93 -49.21 58.52
C LEU A 487 -19.86 -48.20 57.82
N VAL A 488 -19.50 -46.93 57.88
CA VAL A 488 -20.17 -45.84 57.16
C VAL A 488 -19.18 -45.26 56.16
N VAL A 489 -19.59 -45.20 54.89
CA VAL A 489 -18.77 -44.66 53.79
C VAL A 489 -19.51 -43.48 53.17
N ASN A 490 -18.84 -42.33 53.09
CA ASN A 490 -19.31 -41.21 52.29
C ASN A 490 -18.91 -41.45 50.83
N GLN A 491 -19.90 -41.62 49.96
CA GLN A 491 -19.73 -41.95 48.55
C GLN A 491 -19.27 -40.75 47.71
N ASP A 492 -19.36 -39.51 48.20
CA ASP A 492 -18.87 -38.33 47.48
C ASP A 492 -17.34 -38.16 47.62
N ASN A 493 -16.80 -38.37 48.84
CA ASN A 493 -15.38 -38.18 49.14
C ASN A 493 -14.61 -39.48 49.43
N HIS A 494 -15.32 -40.61 49.42
CA HIS A 494 -14.81 -41.96 49.66
C HIS A 494 -14.12 -42.14 51.01
N CYS A 495 -14.43 -41.29 51.98
CA CYS A 495 -13.93 -41.42 53.35
C CYS A 495 -14.81 -42.41 54.14
N GLU A 496 -14.17 -43.18 55.01
CA GLU A 496 -14.80 -44.26 55.77
C GLU A 496 -14.58 -44.07 57.28
N SER A 497 -15.60 -44.45 58.06
CA SER A 497 -15.54 -44.51 59.52
C SER A 497 -16.26 -45.76 60.03
N THR A 498 -15.85 -46.26 61.19
CA THR A 498 -16.48 -47.42 61.82
C THR A 498 -16.93 -47.13 63.25
N ALA A 499 -18.06 -47.68 63.66
CA ALA A 499 -18.52 -47.73 65.04
C ALA A 499 -18.84 -49.17 65.44
N ALA A 500 -18.67 -49.51 66.72
CA ALA A 500 -18.87 -50.86 67.22
C ALA A 500 -19.82 -50.89 68.41
N VAL A 501 -20.58 -51.96 68.53
CA VAL A 501 -21.46 -52.25 69.66
C VAL A 501 -21.39 -53.74 69.99
N SER A 502 -21.37 -54.07 71.28
CA SER A 502 -21.32 -55.45 71.76
C SER A 502 -22.68 -55.88 72.29
N MET A 503 -23.29 -56.87 71.65
CA MET A 503 -24.56 -57.45 72.06
C MET A 503 -24.31 -58.64 73.00
N THR A 504 -25.05 -58.70 74.10
CA THR A 504 -25.03 -59.83 75.04
C THR A 504 -26.39 -60.51 75.11
N GLN A 505 -26.44 -61.71 75.67
CA GLN A 505 -27.68 -62.45 75.89
C GLN A 505 -27.88 -62.72 77.38
N ASP A 506 -29.14 -62.65 77.83
CA ASP A 506 -29.61 -63.08 79.15
C ASP A 506 -30.70 -64.14 78.94
N ILE A 507 -30.26 -65.40 78.84
CA ILE A 507 -31.14 -66.56 78.61
C ILE A 507 -30.97 -67.62 79.71
N ALA A 508 -30.43 -67.24 80.87
CA ALA A 508 -30.27 -68.15 81.99
C ALA A 508 -31.66 -68.52 82.52
N PRO A 509 -32.09 -69.80 82.44
CA PRO A 509 -33.34 -70.19 83.05
C PRO A 509 -33.22 -70.07 84.57
N PRO A 510 -34.30 -69.74 85.28
CA PRO A 510 -34.33 -69.90 86.73
C PRO A 510 -34.13 -71.39 87.09
N LEU A 511 -33.87 -71.65 88.37
CA LEU A 511 -33.88 -73.00 88.94
C LEU A 511 -35.28 -73.26 89.51
N ALA A 512 -35.89 -74.38 89.12
CA ALA A 512 -37.05 -74.97 89.77
C ALA A 512 -36.59 -76.19 90.58
N ASP A 513 -36.98 -76.23 91.85
CA ASP A 513 -36.80 -77.33 92.78
C ASP A 513 -38.08 -77.43 93.60
N ALA A 514 -38.80 -78.52 93.45
CA ALA A 514 -40.09 -78.78 94.10
C ALA A 514 -39.96 -79.50 95.45
N GLY A 515 -38.73 -79.82 95.88
CA GLY A 515 -38.44 -80.57 97.10
C GLY A 515 -38.59 -82.08 96.93
N GLY A 516 -38.23 -82.84 97.98
CA GLY A 516 -38.36 -84.29 97.98
C GLY A 516 -39.79 -84.78 98.23
N ASP A 517 -40.08 -86.02 97.84
CA ASP A 517 -41.40 -86.63 98.04
C ASP A 517 -41.82 -86.66 99.52
N LEU A 518 -43.12 -86.46 99.76
CA LEU A 518 -43.68 -86.32 101.10
C LEU A 518 -44.80 -87.34 101.37
N VAL A 519 -45.06 -87.61 102.64
CA VAL A 519 -46.14 -88.53 103.08
C VAL A 519 -47.16 -87.77 103.93
N LEU A 520 -48.42 -87.79 103.52
CA LEU A 520 -49.57 -87.24 104.24
C LEU A 520 -50.15 -88.32 105.18
N GLY A 521 -50.35 -88.03 106.47
CA GLY A 521 -50.78 -89.03 107.46
C GLY A 521 -51.70 -88.48 108.55
N CYS A 522 -52.28 -89.36 109.38
CA CYS A 522 -53.37 -88.99 110.33
C CYS A 522 -53.04 -87.85 111.31
N ALA A 523 -51.76 -87.62 111.63
CA ALA A 523 -51.33 -86.56 112.54
C ALA A 523 -51.12 -85.20 111.85
N SER A 524 -51.03 -85.17 110.52
CA SER A 524 -50.78 -83.98 109.69
C SER A 524 -51.70 -84.01 108.46
N PRO A 525 -52.94 -83.51 108.57
CA PRO A 525 -53.92 -83.54 107.48
C PRO A 525 -53.61 -82.55 106.33
N THR A 526 -52.56 -81.75 106.48
CA THR A 526 -52.02 -80.86 105.43
C THR A 526 -50.50 -80.90 105.48
N ILE A 527 -49.85 -80.82 104.32
CA ILE A 527 -48.40 -80.72 104.20
C ILE A 527 -48.02 -79.51 103.35
N VAL A 528 -46.87 -78.91 103.64
CA VAL A 528 -46.35 -77.76 102.89
C VAL A 528 -45.28 -78.29 101.95
N LEU A 529 -45.44 -78.09 100.64
CA LEU A 529 -44.41 -78.41 99.67
C LEU A 529 -43.24 -77.44 99.83
N ASP A 530 -42.03 -77.91 99.55
CA ASP A 530 -40.81 -77.13 99.75
C ASP A 530 -40.20 -76.71 98.41
N GLY A 531 -40.67 -75.57 97.88
CA GLY A 531 -40.07 -74.93 96.72
C GLY A 531 -38.89 -74.02 97.06
N THR A 532 -38.33 -74.06 98.28
CA THR A 532 -37.27 -73.12 98.71
C THR A 532 -35.92 -73.36 98.04
N GLY A 533 -35.71 -74.54 97.43
CA GLY A 533 -34.54 -74.83 96.58
C GLY A 533 -34.56 -74.09 95.23
N SER A 534 -35.70 -73.51 94.85
CA SER A 534 -35.85 -72.76 93.61
C SER A 534 -35.13 -71.41 93.65
N SER A 535 -34.88 -70.81 92.47
CA SER A 535 -34.37 -69.43 92.38
C SER A 535 -35.29 -68.46 93.12
N THR A 536 -34.72 -67.53 93.89
CA THR A 536 -35.45 -66.54 94.69
C THR A 536 -34.97 -65.12 94.40
N GLY A 537 -35.83 -64.12 94.59
CA GLY A 537 -35.48 -62.70 94.46
C GLY A 537 -36.48 -61.89 93.64
N PRO A 538 -36.24 -60.57 93.46
CA PRO A 538 -37.04 -59.73 92.59
C PRO A 538 -37.00 -60.26 91.16
N GLY A 539 -38.17 -60.40 90.52
CA GLY A 539 -38.26 -60.88 89.15
C GLY A 539 -38.31 -62.41 89.00
N ILE A 540 -38.48 -63.16 90.08
CA ILE A 540 -38.83 -64.58 90.02
C ILE A 540 -40.30 -64.78 90.42
N ALA A 541 -41.05 -65.50 89.59
CA ALA A 541 -42.43 -65.89 89.84
C ALA A 541 -42.54 -67.42 89.95
N TYR A 542 -43.34 -67.89 90.90
CA TYR A 542 -43.65 -69.31 91.09
C TYR A 542 -45.08 -69.57 90.64
N ASN A 543 -45.31 -70.76 90.09
CA ASN A 543 -46.64 -71.25 89.78
C ASN A 543 -46.68 -72.75 89.96
N TRP A 544 -47.41 -73.21 90.98
CA TRP A 544 -47.67 -74.61 91.21
C TRP A 544 -48.93 -75.06 90.50
N SER A 545 -48.91 -76.30 90.04
CA SER A 545 -50.06 -76.96 89.42
C SER A 545 -50.07 -78.44 89.78
N THR A 546 -51.24 -79.06 89.74
CA THR A 546 -51.40 -80.50 89.96
C THR A 546 -52.56 -81.00 89.11
N ALA A 547 -52.46 -82.23 88.62
CA ALA A 547 -53.51 -82.88 87.83
C ALA A 547 -54.35 -83.87 88.66
N ASP A 548 -53.79 -84.39 89.76
CA ASP A 548 -54.29 -85.52 90.52
C ASP A 548 -54.22 -85.32 92.05
N GLY A 549 -53.84 -84.12 92.52
CA GLY A 549 -53.88 -83.70 93.92
C GLY A 549 -54.74 -82.45 94.15
N ASN A 550 -54.54 -81.77 95.27
CA ASN A 550 -55.24 -80.52 95.62
C ASN A 550 -54.32 -79.53 96.34
N ILE A 551 -54.22 -78.31 95.81
CA ILE A 551 -53.47 -77.21 96.42
C ILE A 551 -54.47 -76.34 97.19
N VAL A 552 -54.31 -76.30 98.52
CA VAL A 552 -55.22 -75.59 99.42
C VAL A 552 -55.00 -74.08 99.34
N ASN A 553 -53.73 -73.65 99.29
CA ASN A 553 -53.35 -72.25 99.15
C ASN A 553 -51.89 -72.10 98.70
N GLY A 554 -51.48 -70.87 98.39
CA GLY A 554 -50.09 -70.56 98.07
C GLY A 554 -49.65 -71.03 96.68
N GLN A 555 -50.56 -71.17 95.71
CA GLN A 555 -50.25 -71.64 94.35
C GLN A 555 -49.13 -70.85 93.65
N THR A 556 -48.99 -69.55 93.95
CA THR A 556 -47.93 -68.69 93.41
C THR A 556 -46.82 -68.38 94.43
N SER A 557 -46.76 -69.17 95.51
CA SER A 557 -45.75 -69.09 96.57
C SER A 557 -44.70 -70.18 96.40
N ASN A 558 -43.55 -70.02 97.04
CA ASN A 558 -42.52 -71.05 97.14
C ASN A 558 -42.89 -72.20 98.09
N ASN A 559 -43.91 -72.02 98.93
CA ASN A 559 -44.34 -73.02 99.91
C ASN A 559 -45.87 -73.22 99.90
N PRO A 560 -46.45 -73.84 98.87
CA PRO A 560 -47.88 -74.12 98.83
C PRO A 560 -48.25 -75.22 99.83
N ALA A 561 -49.47 -75.13 100.39
CA ALA A 561 -50.01 -76.18 101.24
C ALA A 561 -50.93 -77.10 100.42
N VAL A 562 -50.80 -78.40 100.63
CA VAL A 562 -51.57 -79.45 99.95
C VAL A 562 -52.18 -80.42 100.97
N ASP A 563 -53.34 -80.98 100.64
CA ASP A 563 -54.13 -81.85 101.54
C ASP A 563 -54.56 -83.18 100.91
N ALA A 564 -54.08 -83.47 99.70
CA ALA A 564 -54.32 -84.73 98.99
C ALA A 564 -53.01 -85.29 98.42
N GLY A 565 -52.91 -86.62 98.35
CA GLY A 565 -51.87 -87.27 97.55
C GLY A 565 -51.97 -86.89 96.07
N GLY A 566 -50.84 -86.84 95.36
CA GLY A 566 -50.77 -86.45 93.95
C GLY A 566 -49.37 -85.97 93.53
N THR A 567 -49.21 -85.65 92.25
CA THR A 567 -47.99 -85.03 91.71
C THR A 567 -48.20 -83.52 91.56
N TYR A 568 -47.29 -82.73 92.12
CA TYR A 568 -47.35 -81.28 92.09
C TYR A 568 -46.17 -80.74 91.28
N LEU A 569 -46.45 -80.03 90.19
CA LEU A 569 -45.50 -79.41 89.28
C LEU A 569 -45.31 -77.93 89.65
N LEU A 570 -44.08 -77.55 89.96
CA LEU A 570 -43.64 -76.17 90.11
C LEU A 570 -43.09 -75.65 88.78
N THR A 571 -43.62 -74.52 88.32
CA THR A 571 -43.00 -73.69 87.27
C THR A 571 -42.42 -72.44 87.90
N VAL A 572 -41.13 -72.19 87.67
CA VAL A 572 -40.43 -70.98 88.08
C VAL A 572 -40.11 -70.18 86.83
N ILE A 573 -40.50 -68.91 86.81
CA ILE A 573 -40.31 -67.99 85.68
C ILE A 573 -39.46 -66.82 86.13
N ASN A 574 -38.40 -66.51 85.39
CA ASN A 574 -37.67 -65.25 85.54
C ASN A 574 -38.41 -64.19 84.69
N THR A 575 -39.14 -63.30 85.34
CA THR A 575 -39.94 -62.27 84.68
C THR A 575 -39.11 -61.11 84.13
N VAL A 576 -37.79 -61.09 84.36
CA VAL A 576 -36.86 -60.09 83.80
C VAL A 576 -36.38 -60.53 82.42
N ASN A 577 -36.01 -61.79 82.25
CA ASN A 577 -35.51 -62.32 80.98
C ASN A 577 -36.48 -63.26 80.25
N GLY A 578 -37.61 -63.61 80.87
CA GLY A 578 -38.69 -64.43 80.32
C GLY A 578 -38.46 -65.93 80.33
N CYS A 579 -37.33 -66.40 80.85
CA CYS A 579 -36.98 -67.81 80.83
C CYS A 579 -37.71 -68.57 81.96
N GLU A 580 -38.12 -69.81 81.69
CA GLU A 580 -38.85 -70.65 82.64
C GLU A 580 -38.18 -72.01 82.85
N SER A 581 -38.41 -72.59 84.03
CA SER A 581 -37.96 -73.94 84.42
C SER A 581 -39.05 -74.64 85.22
N THR A 582 -39.09 -75.96 85.20
CA THR A 582 -40.08 -76.74 85.95
C THR A 582 -39.45 -77.87 86.75
N ASP A 583 -40.05 -78.20 87.89
CA ASP A 583 -39.72 -79.38 88.70
C ASP A 583 -40.98 -79.94 89.39
N GLN A 584 -40.97 -81.19 89.84
CA GLN A 584 -42.16 -81.85 90.40
C GLN A 584 -41.86 -82.61 91.69
N VAL A 585 -42.87 -82.70 92.56
CA VAL A 585 -42.82 -83.47 93.81
C VAL A 585 -44.04 -84.36 93.98
N GLY A 586 -43.83 -85.58 94.47
CA GLY A 586 -44.90 -86.52 94.80
C GLY A 586 -45.33 -86.44 96.26
N VAL A 587 -46.63 -86.48 96.52
CA VAL A 587 -47.19 -86.67 97.87
C VAL A 587 -47.99 -87.96 97.91
N VAL A 588 -47.68 -88.87 98.84
CA VAL A 588 -48.37 -90.16 99.02
C VAL A 588 -49.09 -90.20 100.39
N GLU A 589 -50.18 -90.96 100.50
CA GLU A 589 -51.00 -91.03 101.73
C GLU A 589 -50.74 -92.32 102.54
N ASP A 590 -50.53 -92.21 103.86
CA ASP A 590 -50.38 -93.35 104.79
C ASP A 590 -51.16 -93.15 106.11
N PHE A 591 -52.19 -93.99 106.33
CA PHE A 591 -53.17 -93.85 107.42
C PHE A 591 -53.31 -95.11 108.32
N ALA A 592 -52.28 -95.95 108.47
CA ALA A 592 -52.37 -97.19 109.26
C ALA A 592 -52.23 -96.99 110.81
N LEU A 593 -53.08 -97.65 111.62
CA LEU A 593 -53.07 -97.61 113.11
C LEU A 593 -52.30 -98.81 113.75
N PRO A 594 -51.55 -98.63 114.87
CA PRO A 594 -50.77 -99.72 115.50
C PRO A 594 -51.61 -100.66 116.40
N GLN A 595 -51.35 -101.97 116.36
CA GLN A 595 -51.95 -103.00 117.24
C GLN A 595 -51.07 -103.31 118.47
N ALA A 596 -51.68 -103.48 119.65
CA ALA A 596 -51.03 -103.98 120.86
C ALA A 596 -51.75 -105.23 121.40
N ASP A 597 -50.97 -106.24 121.82
CA ASP A 597 -51.39 -107.54 122.36
C ASP A 597 -51.00 -107.63 123.86
N ALA A 598 -51.87 -108.18 124.69
CA ALA A 598 -51.56 -108.58 126.07
C ALA A 598 -52.51 -109.71 126.50
N GLY A 599 -51.91 -110.83 126.89
CA GLY A 599 -52.58 -111.93 127.59
C GLY A 599 -52.91 -111.62 129.05
#